data_AF-A0A8T3C8L1-F1
#
_entry.id   AF-A0A8T3C8L1-F1
#
_cell.length_a   1.000
_cell.length_b   1.000
_cell.length_c   1.000
_cell.angle_alpha   90.00
_cell.angle_beta   90.00
_cell.angle_gamma   90.00
#
_symmetry.space_group_name_H-M   'P 1'
#
loop_
_entity.id
_entity.type
_entity.pdbx_description
1 polymer ?
#
loop_
_entity_poly.entity_id
_entity_poly.type
_entity_poly.pdbx_seq_one_letter_code
_entity_poly.pdbx_strand_id
1 'polypeptide(L)'
;MDVTFETDDGRRFQEEIWFFSPVREIKEKLHKSHGFPVSHQTLCFNGFIMEDEHDFEYYNVIQGSVIRLHLQPEPEPEPEPTPAPEPEPEPEPEPSYGGGRRVKVTVLMPRVAMGIKRLEVEVNLDDKVGELRKELLRMEERYYSLYLPPEGFFFIHNGNVMEEDNPFWWHDVKAGDVIEIFSGFVTPEYH
;
A
#
# COMPACT_ATOMS: atom_id res chain seq x y z
N MET A 1 -20.63 16.18 17.11
CA MET A 1 -21.07 14.83 17.49
C MET A 1 -19.99 14.16 18.28
N ASP A 2 -20.35 13.40 19.31
CA ASP A 2 -19.36 12.73 20.16
C ASP A 2 -18.94 11.40 19.54
N VAL A 3 -17.64 11.24 19.35
CA VAL A 3 -17.02 10.02 18.84
C VAL A 3 -15.99 9.54 19.84
N THR A 4 -15.89 8.23 20.02
CA THR A 4 -14.90 7.63 20.93
C THR A 4 -13.68 7.20 20.13
N PHE A 5 -12.50 7.59 20.58
CA PHE A 5 -11.22 7.15 20.03
C PHE A 5 -10.60 6.11 20.96
N GLU A 6 -10.12 5.00 20.39
CA GLU A 6 -9.39 3.93 21.08
C GLU A 6 -7.97 3.84 20.53
N THR A 7 -6.96 4.03 21.39
CA THR A 7 -5.55 3.88 21.00
C THR A 7 -5.09 2.42 21.08
N ASP A 8 -3.93 2.13 20.49
CA ASP A 8 -3.31 0.80 20.52
C ASP A 8 -2.96 0.29 21.93
N ASP A 9 -2.67 1.18 22.88
CA ASP A 9 -2.49 0.86 24.31
C ASP A 9 -3.83 0.63 25.06
N GLY A 10 -4.96 0.68 24.36
CA GLY A 10 -6.30 0.44 24.90
C GLY A 10 -6.91 1.65 25.61
N ARG A 11 -6.28 2.82 25.56
CA ARG A 11 -6.81 4.06 26.13
C ARG A 11 -7.98 4.53 25.27
N ARG A 12 -9.10 4.87 25.92
CA ARG A 12 -10.29 5.39 25.27
C ARG A 12 -10.61 6.80 25.74
N PHE A 13 -10.96 7.68 24.80
CA PHE A 13 -11.40 9.04 25.11
C PHE A 13 -12.43 9.50 24.09
N GLN A 14 -13.26 10.47 24.46
CA GLN A 14 -14.30 11.01 23.58
C GLN A 14 -13.89 12.40 23.09
N GLU A 15 -14.14 12.65 21.81
CA GLU A 15 -13.96 13.98 21.20
C GLU A 15 -15.22 14.39 20.47
N GLU A 16 -15.57 15.66 20.64
CA GLU A 16 -16.67 16.27 19.89
C GLU A 16 -16.14 16.66 18.50
N ILE A 17 -16.55 15.92 17.48
CA ILE A 17 -16.14 16.14 16.09
C ILE A 17 -17.31 16.70 15.28
N TRP A 18 -17.03 17.59 14.33
CA TRP A 18 -18.06 18.08 13.42
C TRP A 18 -18.31 17.05 12.30
N PHE A 19 -19.57 16.79 11.97
CA PHE A 19 -19.96 15.64 11.14
C PHE A 19 -19.36 15.66 9.73
N PHE A 20 -19.27 16.85 9.11
CA PHE A 20 -18.65 17.01 7.78
C PHE A 20 -17.22 17.56 7.86
N SER A 21 -16.55 17.48 9.02
CA SER A 21 -15.12 17.79 9.07
C SER A 21 -14.34 16.67 8.40
N PRO A 22 -13.40 17.00 7.50
CA PRO A 22 -12.50 16.01 6.92
C PRO A 22 -11.62 15.41 8.01
N VAL A 23 -11.18 14.17 7.77
CA VAL A 23 -10.30 13.41 8.67
C VAL A 23 -9.05 14.20 9.04
N ARG A 24 -8.49 15.01 8.13
CA ARG A 24 -7.35 15.88 8.43
C ARG A 24 -7.62 16.83 9.59
N GLU A 25 -8.77 17.50 9.61
CA GLU A 25 -9.15 18.44 10.69
C GLU A 25 -9.28 17.72 12.03
N ILE A 26 -9.80 16.49 12.00
CA ILE A 26 -9.92 15.65 13.18
C ILE A 26 -8.54 15.27 13.71
N LYS A 27 -7.61 14.89 12.82
CA LYS A 27 -6.22 14.61 13.21
C LYS A 27 -5.55 15.85 13.80
N GLU A 28 -5.74 17.02 13.21
CA GLU A 28 -5.24 18.28 13.75
C GLU A 28 -5.82 18.60 15.12
N LYS A 29 -7.09 18.28 15.35
CA LYS A 29 -7.73 18.43 16.66
C LYS A 29 -7.13 17.47 17.68
N LEU A 30 -6.94 16.21 17.33
CA LEU A 30 -6.28 15.22 18.17
C LEU A 30 -4.84 15.62 18.52
N HIS A 31 -4.12 16.25 17.59
CA HIS A 31 -2.82 16.86 17.87
C HIS A 31 -2.96 17.96 18.91
N LYS A 32 -3.83 18.94 18.69
CA LYS A 32 -3.98 20.08 19.61
C LYS A 32 -4.45 19.68 21.02
N SER A 33 -5.35 18.71 21.12
CA SER A 33 -5.95 18.29 22.39
C SER A 33 -5.11 17.26 23.15
N HIS A 34 -4.50 16.29 22.45
CA HIS A 34 -3.84 15.14 23.07
C HIS A 34 -2.33 15.05 22.78
N GLY A 35 -1.82 15.92 21.90
CA GLY A 35 -0.39 15.96 21.55
C GLY A 35 0.04 14.91 20.53
N PHE A 36 -0.90 14.21 19.88
CA PHE A 36 -0.58 13.21 18.86
C PHE A 36 -0.17 13.88 17.54
N PRO A 37 1.07 13.72 17.03
CA PRO A 37 1.45 14.34 15.76
C PRO A 37 0.58 13.84 14.60
N VAL A 38 0.03 14.74 13.78
CA VAL A 38 -0.87 14.39 12.65
C VAL A 38 -0.25 13.34 11.73
N SER A 39 1.05 13.46 11.46
CA SER A 39 1.84 12.52 10.64
C SER A 39 1.87 11.09 11.18
N HIS A 40 1.68 10.91 12.49
CA HIS A 40 1.74 9.61 13.14
C HIS A 40 0.34 9.02 13.40
N GLN A 41 -0.71 9.80 13.18
CA GLN A 41 -2.07 9.37 13.43
C GLN A 41 -2.64 8.60 12.23
N THR A 42 -2.96 7.33 12.47
CA THR A 42 -3.75 6.51 11.54
C THR A 42 -5.10 6.22 12.18
N LEU A 43 -6.15 6.87 11.68
CA LEU A 43 -7.52 6.62 12.12
C LEU A 43 -8.11 5.45 11.33
N CYS A 44 -8.75 4.53 12.04
CA CYS A 44 -9.38 3.34 11.47
C CYS A 44 -10.79 3.16 12.01
N PHE A 45 -11.77 3.00 11.12
CA PHE A 45 -13.16 2.77 11.50
C PHE A 45 -13.72 1.57 10.73
N ASN A 46 -14.32 0.60 11.42
CA ASN A 46 -14.81 -0.65 10.85
C ASN A 46 -13.78 -1.42 9.99
N GLY A 47 -12.48 -1.28 10.31
CA GLY A 47 -11.39 -1.89 9.56
C GLY A 47 -10.88 -1.08 8.36
N PHE A 48 -11.46 0.10 8.10
CA PHE A 48 -11.01 1.02 7.04
C PHE A 48 -10.11 2.10 7.61
N ILE A 49 -8.93 2.26 7.02
CA ILE A 49 -8.08 3.42 7.28
C ILE A 49 -8.76 4.65 6.67
N MET A 50 -8.87 5.70 7.46
CA MET A 50 -9.53 6.93 7.07
C MET A 50 -8.53 7.87 6.39
N GLU A 51 -8.87 8.30 5.19
CA GLU A 51 -8.05 9.19 4.36
C GLU A 51 -8.36 10.66 4.70
N ASP A 52 -7.33 11.50 4.68
CA ASP A 52 -7.38 12.89 5.13
C ASP A 52 -8.40 13.76 4.38
N GLU A 53 -8.69 13.44 3.13
CA GLU A 53 -9.57 14.19 2.24
C GLU A 53 -11.06 13.85 2.44
N HIS A 54 -11.36 12.71 3.07
CA HIS A 54 -12.72 12.24 3.31
C HIS A 54 -13.22 12.65 4.69
N ASP A 55 -14.54 12.82 4.82
CA ASP A 55 -15.21 13.15 6.07
C ASP A 55 -15.83 11.91 6.72
N PHE A 56 -16.44 12.12 7.89
CA PHE A 56 -17.09 11.06 8.66
C PHE A 56 -18.41 10.56 8.04
N GLU A 57 -19.05 11.34 7.18
CA GLU A 57 -20.22 10.90 6.40
C GLU A 57 -19.82 9.82 5.40
N TYR A 58 -18.71 10.01 4.68
CA TYR A 58 -18.18 9.03 3.72
C TYR A 58 -17.97 7.65 4.36
N TYR A 59 -17.49 7.61 5.60
CA TYR A 59 -17.25 6.37 6.34
C TYR A 59 -18.46 5.90 7.18
N ASN A 60 -19.60 6.59 7.09
CA ASN A 60 -20.80 6.34 7.92
C ASN A 60 -20.49 6.30 9.43
N VAL A 61 -19.60 7.17 9.90
CA VAL A 61 -19.35 7.36 11.33
C VAL A 61 -20.55 8.10 11.92
N ILE A 62 -21.13 7.54 12.98
CA ILE A 62 -22.29 8.12 13.67
C ILE A 62 -21.92 8.48 15.11
N GLN A 63 -22.84 9.14 15.81
CA GLN A 63 -22.65 9.47 17.22
C GLN A 63 -22.45 8.19 18.05
N GLY A 64 -21.43 8.20 18.91
CA GLY A 64 -21.06 7.07 19.75
C GLY A 64 -20.23 6.00 19.04
N SER A 65 -19.89 6.16 17.76
CA SER A 65 -18.95 5.28 17.07
C SER A 65 -17.58 5.24 17.76
N VAL A 66 -16.90 4.08 17.63
CA VAL A 66 -15.55 3.87 18.15
C VAL A 66 -14.57 3.83 16.98
N ILE A 67 -13.65 4.78 16.93
CA ILE A 67 -12.59 4.88 15.94
C ILE A 67 -11.29 4.43 16.59
N ARG A 68 -10.55 3.54 15.94
CA ARG A 68 -9.21 3.15 16.38
C ARG A 68 -8.20 4.18 15.91
N LEU A 69 -7.37 4.65 16.82
CA LEU A 69 -6.25 5.54 16.56
C LEU A 69 -4.96 4.72 16.74
N HIS A 70 -4.28 4.45 15.64
CA HIS A 70 -2.94 3.87 15.70
C HIS A 70 -1.92 5.01 15.63
N LEU A 71 -1.02 5.04 16.61
CA LEU A 71 0.11 5.96 16.64
C LEU A 71 1.34 5.25 16.11
N GLN A 72 1.79 5.63 14.91
CA GLN A 72 3.07 5.13 14.43
C GLN A 72 4.20 5.81 15.21
N PRO A 73 5.22 5.07 15.69
CA PRO A 73 6.40 5.71 16.26
C PRO A 73 7.05 6.60 15.20
N GLU A 74 7.60 7.73 15.62
CA GLU A 74 8.36 8.62 14.76
C GLU A 74 9.41 7.78 14.02
N PRO A 75 9.49 7.84 12.67
CA PRO A 75 10.58 7.19 11.98
C PRO A 75 11.86 7.75 12.58
N GLU A 76 12.70 6.88 13.15
CA GLU A 76 13.99 7.31 13.70
C GLU A 76 14.68 8.16 12.63
N PRO A 77 15.23 9.33 12.99
CA PRO A 77 15.93 10.16 12.02
C PRO A 77 16.97 9.28 11.34
N GLU A 78 16.88 9.18 10.01
CA GLU A 78 17.87 8.44 9.23
C GLU A 78 19.27 8.90 9.70
N PRO A 79 20.18 7.97 10.04
CA PRO A 79 21.50 8.34 10.50
C PRO A 79 22.13 9.26 9.46
N GLU A 80 22.71 10.39 9.90
CA GLU A 80 23.41 11.33 9.03
C GLU A 80 24.35 10.55 8.10
N PRO A 81 24.42 10.89 6.81
CA PRO A 81 25.27 10.17 5.87
C PRO A 81 26.70 10.22 6.38
N THR A 82 27.24 9.06 6.76
CA THR A 82 28.66 8.92 7.09
C THR A 82 29.49 9.38 5.89
N PRO A 83 30.66 10.02 6.12
CA PRO A 83 31.54 10.39 5.03
C PRO A 83 31.84 9.14 4.20
N ALA A 84 31.54 9.23 2.91
CA ALA A 84 31.63 8.10 1.99
C ALA A 84 33.01 7.44 2.10
N PRO A 85 33.09 6.10 2.23
CA PRO A 85 34.34 5.40 1.99
C PRO A 85 34.82 5.74 0.56
N GLU A 86 36.13 5.86 0.36
CA GLU A 86 36.73 5.96 -0.97
C GLU A 86 36.07 4.96 -1.92
N PRO A 87 35.81 5.34 -3.19
CA PRO A 87 35.05 4.50 -4.09
C PRO A 87 35.76 3.16 -4.23
N GLU A 88 35.14 2.11 -3.68
CA GLU A 88 35.42 0.75 -4.10
C GLU A 88 35.21 0.72 -5.62
N PRO A 89 36.07 -0.01 -6.37
CA PRO A 89 35.88 -0.11 -7.81
C PRO A 89 34.44 -0.53 -8.07
N GLU A 90 33.71 0.30 -8.82
CA GLU A 90 32.34 0.02 -9.22
C GLU A 90 32.29 -1.44 -9.69
N PRO A 91 31.39 -2.29 -9.14
CA PRO A 91 31.17 -3.58 -9.77
C PRO A 91 30.85 -3.28 -11.23
N GLU A 92 31.62 -3.89 -12.14
CA GLU A 92 31.39 -3.77 -13.57
C GLU A 92 29.88 -3.86 -13.81
N PRO A 93 29.28 -2.94 -14.59
CA PRO A 93 27.86 -2.99 -14.84
C PRO A 93 27.55 -4.41 -15.29
N GLU A 94 26.70 -5.11 -14.52
CA GLU A 94 26.15 -6.37 -14.98
C GLU A 94 25.68 -6.12 -16.41
N PRO A 95 26.07 -6.97 -17.38
CA PRO A 95 25.76 -6.72 -18.76
C PRO A 95 24.27 -6.39 -18.85
N SER A 96 23.99 -5.16 -19.27
CA SER A 96 22.67 -4.69 -19.66
C SER A 96 22.27 -5.55 -20.86
N TYR A 97 21.79 -6.75 -20.57
CA TYR A 97 21.13 -7.61 -21.53
C TYR A 97 19.70 -7.11 -21.63
N GLY A 98 19.54 -6.04 -22.42
CA GLY A 98 18.25 -5.59 -22.87
C GLY A 98 18.08 -4.10 -22.67
N GLY A 99 18.18 -3.35 -23.77
CA GLY A 99 17.36 -2.15 -23.97
C GLY A 99 15.88 -2.58 -24.02
N GLY A 100 15.37 -3.07 -22.90
CA GLY A 100 14.05 -3.64 -22.76
C GLY A 100 13.01 -2.55 -22.76
N ARG A 101 11.88 -2.83 -23.39
CA ARG A 101 10.78 -1.87 -23.50
C ARG A 101 10.10 -1.77 -22.14
N ARG A 102 10.31 -0.66 -21.44
CA ARG A 102 9.52 -0.32 -20.25
C ARG A 102 8.12 0.10 -20.70
N VAL A 103 7.11 -0.47 -20.06
CA VAL A 103 5.71 -0.19 -20.36
C VAL A 103 4.95 0.06 -19.08
N LYS A 104 3.97 0.97 -19.13
CA LYS A 104 3.04 1.19 -18.03
C LYS A 104 1.91 0.16 -18.13
N VAL A 105 1.67 -0.58 -17.05
CA VAL A 105 0.58 -1.55 -16.89
C VAL A 105 -0.32 -1.14 -15.72
N THR A 106 -1.57 -1.60 -15.74
CA THR A 106 -2.51 -1.40 -14.62
C THR A 106 -2.64 -2.69 -13.84
N VAL A 107 -2.29 -2.67 -12.56
CA VAL A 107 -2.47 -3.81 -11.66
C VAL A 107 -3.81 -3.65 -10.93
N LEU A 108 -4.72 -4.61 -11.09
CA LEU A 108 -5.97 -4.69 -10.33
C LEU A 108 -5.72 -5.43 -9.04
N MET A 109 -5.95 -4.75 -7.92
CA MET A 109 -5.92 -5.37 -6.61
C MET A 109 -7.16 -6.27 -6.42
N PRO A 110 -7.07 -7.29 -5.53
CA PRO A 110 -8.22 -8.12 -5.20
C PRO A 110 -9.38 -7.26 -4.70
N ARG A 111 -10.61 -7.68 -5.01
CA ARG A 111 -11.82 -6.96 -4.59
C ARG A 111 -11.88 -6.84 -3.07
N VAL A 112 -11.58 -5.65 -2.57
CA VAL A 112 -11.91 -5.23 -1.22
C VAL A 112 -13.34 -4.67 -1.24
N ALA A 113 -14.02 -4.60 -0.10
CA ALA A 113 -15.41 -4.12 0.02
C ALA A 113 -15.66 -2.71 -0.56
N MET A 114 -14.61 -1.91 -0.83
CA MET A 114 -14.66 -0.57 -1.43
C MET A 114 -14.59 -0.53 -2.97
N GLY A 115 -14.44 -1.67 -3.65
CA GLY A 115 -14.33 -1.74 -5.11
C GLY A 115 -12.96 -2.17 -5.62
N ILE A 116 -12.76 -2.11 -6.93
CA ILE A 116 -11.50 -2.54 -7.58
C ILE A 116 -10.49 -1.38 -7.53
N LYS A 117 -9.43 -1.51 -6.73
CA LYS A 117 -8.31 -0.56 -6.73
C LYS A 117 -7.41 -0.83 -7.94
N ARG A 118 -7.14 0.21 -8.73
CA ARG A 118 -6.27 0.18 -9.91
C ARG A 118 -4.96 0.88 -9.58
N LEU A 119 -3.83 0.19 -9.75
CA LEU A 119 -2.50 0.74 -9.54
C LEU A 119 -1.75 0.78 -10.86
N GLU A 120 -1.28 1.96 -11.28
CA GLU A 120 -0.40 2.06 -12.45
C GLU A 120 1.05 1.76 -12.05
N VAL A 121 1.66 0.76 -12.69
CA VAL A 121 3.05 0.35 -12.43
C VAL A 121 3.82 0.34 -13.76
N GLU A 122 5.08 0.78 -13.75
CA GLU A 122 5.97 0.67 -14.90
C GLU A 122 6.81 -0.60 -14.78
N VAL A 123 6.72 -1.49 -15.77
CA VAL A 123 7.44 -2.77 -15.81
C VAL A 123 8.33 -2.84 -17.04
N ASN A 124 9.47 -3.50 -16.93
CA ASN A 124 10.28 -3.85 -18.09
C ASN A 124 9.80 -5.19 -18.65
N LEU A 125 9.51 -5.24 -19.95
CA LEU A 125 8.97 -6.46 -20.56
C LEU A 125 9.92 -7.65 -20.47
N ASP A 126 11.24 -7.41 -20.47
CA ASP A 126 12.29 -8.42 -20.35
C ASP A 126 12.51 -8.93 -18.92
N ASP A 127 11.95 -8.23 -17.91
CA ASP A 127 12.08 -8.65 -16.51
C ASP A 127 11.10 -9.79 -16.19
N LYS A 128 11.46 -10.56 -15.17
CA LYS A 128 10.61 -11.62 -14.61
C LYS A 128 9.39 -11.03 -13.92
N VAL A 129 8.26 -11.73 -14.01
CA VAL A 129 7.03 -11.36 -13.31
C VAL A 129 7.23 -11.31 -11.79
N GLY A 130 8.15 -12.11 -11.24
CA GLY A 130 8.54 -12.05 -9.82
C GLY A 130 9.09 -10.69 -9.37
N GLU A 131 9.65 -9.88 -10.27
CA GLU A 131 10.08 -8.51 -9.93
C GLU A 131 8.87 -7.60 -9.64
N LEU A 132 7.71 -7.83 -10.29
CA LEU A 132 6.48 -7.10 -9.98
C LEU A 132 6.05 -7.34 -8.54
N ARG A 133 6.13 -8.59 -8.07
CA ARG A 133 5.76 -8.94 -6.70
C ARG A 133 6.61 -8.19 -5.69
N LYS A 134 7.94 -8.17 -5.89
CA LYS A 134 8.86 -7.45 -5.01
C LYS A 134 8.53 -5.96 -4.97
N GLU A 135 8.23 -5.37 -6.13
CA GLU A 135 7.87 -3.96 -6.20
C GLU A 135 6.55 -3.66 -5.47
N LEU A 136 5.53 -4.51 -5.65
CA LEU A 136 4.25 -4.37 -4.94
C LEU A 136 4.40 -4.50 -3.41
N LEU A 137 5.24 -5.43 -2.93
CA LEU A 137 5.54 -5.58 -1.50
C LEU A 137 6.23 -4.33 -0.93
N ARG A 138 7.22 -3.78 -1.65
CA ARG A 138 7.87 -2.51 -1.28
C ARG A 138 6.88 -1.34 -1.26
N MET A 139 5.94 -1.31 -2.20
CA MET A 139 4.91 -0.28 -2.26
C MET A 139 3.89 -0.43 -1.11
N GLU A 140 3.55 -1.64 -0.69
CA GLU A 140 2.68 -1.91 0.47
C GLU A 140 3.28 -1.32 1.75
N GLU A 141 4.57 -1.55 2.00
CA GLU A 141 5.29 -0.97 3.14
C GLU A 141 5.34 0.56 3.08
N ARG A 142 5.48 1.15 1.89
CA ARG A 142 5.63 2.60 1.73
C ARG A 142 4.31 3.37 1.79
N TYR A 143 3.24 2.81 1.21
CA TYR A 143 1.99 3.53 1.00
C TYR A 143 0.83 3.04 1.87
N TYR A 144 1.01 1.98 2.69
CA TYR A 144 0.09 1.43 3.69
C TYR A 144 -1.39 1.22 3.27
N SER A 145 -1.73 1.44 1.99
CA SER A 145 -3.09 1.40 1.43
C SER A 145 -3.24 0.34 0.35
N LEU A 146 -2.16 -0.32 -0.05
CA LEU A 146 -2.21 -1.53 -0.87
C LEU A 146 -2.47 -2.69 0.09
N TYR A 147 -3.55 -3.42 -0.14
CA TYR A 147 -3.88 -4.59 0.65
C TYR A 147 -3.58 -5.81 -0.21
N LEU A 148 -2.37 -6.35 -0.09
CA LEU A 148 -2.02 -7.61 -0.74
C LEU A 148 -2.59 -8.78 0.08
N PRO A 149 -3.08 -9.85 -0.56
CA PRO A 149 -3.58 -11.01 0.17
C PRO A 149 -2.50 -11.60 1.09
N PRO A 150 -2.76 -11.70 2.41
CA PRO A 150 -1.78 -12.24 3.37
C PRO A 150 -1.56 -13.75 3.18
N GLU A 151 -2.53 -14.46 2.59
CA GLU A 151 -2.42 -15.87 2.21
C GLU A 151 -1.70 -16.06 0.87
N GLY A 152 -0.90 -15.09 0.42
CA GLY A 152 -0.24 -15.12 -0.88
C GLY A 152 -1.20 -14.84 -2.03
N PHE A 153 -0.62 -14.50 -3.18
CA PHE A 153 -1.38 -14.13 -4.36
C PHE A 153 -0.64 -14.48 -5.64
N PHE A 154 -1.36 -14.61 -6.76
CA PHE A 154 -0.77 -14.81 -8.07
C PHE A 154 -1.32 -13.79 -9.06
N PHE A 155 -0.56 -13.59 -10.14
CA PHE A 155 -0.92 -12.65 -11.20
C PHE A 155 -1.68 -13.37 -12.30
N ILE A 156 -2.70 -12.72 -12.85
CA ILE A 156 -3.46 -13.18 -14.00
C ILE A 156 -3.41 -12.10 -15.08
N HIS A 157 -3.07 -12.48 -16.31
CA HIS A 157 -3.16 -11.61 -17.47
C HIS A 157 -3.95 -12.33 -18.58
N ASN A 158 -4.96 -11.66 -19.13
CA ASN A 158 -5.87 -12.21 -20.14
C ASN A 158 -6.46 -13.59 -19.78
N GLY A 159 -6.72 -13.83 -18.49
CA GLY A 159 -7.27 -15.09 -17.97
C GLY A 159 -6.23 -16.20 -17.74
N ASN A 160 -4.95 -15.96 -17.99
CA ASN A 160 -3.87 -16.91 -17.75
C ASN A 160 -3.07 -16.53 -16.50
N VAL A 161 -2.74 -17.53 -15.69
CA VAL A 161 -1.83 -17.36 -14.54
C VAL A 161 -0.43 -17.03 -15.06
N MET A 162 0.15 -15.95 -14.56
CA MET A 162 1.50 -15.54 -14.93
C MET A 162 2.51 -16.23 -14.01
N GLU A 163 3.40 -17.02 -14.60
CA GLU A 163 4.53 -17.65 -13.91
C GLU A 163 5.59 -16.60 -13.55
N GLU A 164 6.01 -16.58 -12.28
CA GLU A 164 6.96 -15.61 -11.74
C GLU A 164 8.40 -15.76 -12.25
N ASP A 165 8.77 -16.97 -12.68
CA ASP A 165 10.10 -17.24 -13.25
C ASP A 165 10.24 -16.79 -14.71
N ASN A 166 9.11 -16.53 -15.37
CA ASN A 166 9.05 -16.12 -16.78
C ASN A 166 8.95 -14.59 -16.91
N PRO A 167 9.44 -14.02 -18.02
CA PRO A 167 9.36 -12.59 -18.25
C PRO A 167 7.98 -12.12 -18.69
N PHE A 168 7.68 -10.83 -18.56
CA PHE A 168 6.37 -10.28 -18.93
C PHE A 168 6.02 -10.47 -20.42
N TRP A 169 7.01 -10.34 -21.32
CA TRP A 169 6.76 -10.56 -22.75
C TRP A 169 6.34 -12.00 -23.08
N TRP A 170 6.73 -12.97 -22.26
CA TRP A 170 6.31 -14.38 -22.40
C TRP A 170 4.80 -14.54 -22.20
N HIS A 171 4.20 -13.66 -21.40
CA HIS A 171 2.77 -13.59 -21.13
C HIS A 171 2.03 -12.62 -22.08
N ASP A 172 2.68 -12.13 -23.15
CA ASP A 172 2.13 -11.16 -24.11
C ASP A 172 1.69 -9.82 -23.49
N VAL A 173 2.32 -9.41 -22.39
CA VAL A 173 2.03 -8.13 -21.71
C VAL A 173 2.44 -6.94 -22.58
N LYS A 174 1.55 -5.95 -22.70
CA LYS A 174 1.73 -4.73 -23.48
C LYS A 174 1.44 -3.47 -22.66
N ALA A 175 1.80 -2.31 -23.22
CA ALA A 175 1.49 -1.02 -22.60
C ALA A 175 -0.02 -0.80 -22.49
N GLY A 176 -0.48 -0.43 -21.30
CA GLY A 176 -1.89 -0.24 -20.99
C GLY A 176 -2.63 -1.53 -20.59
N ASP A 177 -1.96 -2.68 -20.62
CA ASP A 177 -2.58 -3.95 -20.22
C ASP A 177 -2.90 -3.97 -18.72
N VAL A 178 -3.83 -4.85 -18.39
CA VAL A 178 -4.34 -5.04 -17.05
C VAL A 178 -3.83 -6.38 -16.51
N ILE A 179 -3.18 -6.35 -15.35
CA ILE A 179 -2.73 -7.52 -14.60
C ILE A 179 -3.58 -7.64 -13.35
N GLU A 180 -4.26 -8.75 -13.16
CA GLU A 180 -5.14 -8.98 -12.01
C GLU A 180 -4.41 -9.76 -10.91
N ILE A 181 -4.59 -9.35 -9.66
CA ILE A 181 -4.11 -10.09 -8.49
C ILE A 181 -5.25 -10.91 -7.90
N PHE A 182 -5.02 -12.22 -7.72
CA PHE A 182 -5.93 -13.13 -7.03
C PHE A 182 -5.29 -13.71 -5.78
N SER A 183 -6.07 -13.81 -4.70
CA SER A 183 -5.66 -14.44 -3.45
C SER A 183 -5.50 -15.95 -3.63
N GLY A 184 -4.37 -16.49 -3.21
CA GLY A 184 -4.05 -17.91 -3.21
C GLY A 184 -2.63 -18.22 -3.65
N PHE A 185 -2.27 -19.50 -3.58
CA PHE A 185 -1.01 -20.04 -4.09
C PHE A 185 -1.29 -20.94 -5.29
N VAL A 186 -0.46 -20.83 -6.32
CA VAL A 186 -0.45 -21.82 -7.40
C VAL A 186 0.25 -23.07 -6.85
N THR A 187 -0.52 -24.13 -6.58
CA THR A 187 0.08 -25.43 -6.27
C THR A 187 0.65 -26.01 -7.56
N PRO A 188 1.95 -26.35 -7.62
CA PRO A 188 2.47 -27.09 -8.75
C PRO A 188 1.73 -28.43 -8.80
N GLU A 189 0.98 -28.67 -9.87
CA GLU A 189 0.42 -30.00 -10.13
C GLU A 189 1.60 -30.95 -10.35
N TYR A 190 1.82 -31.86 -9.40
CA TYR A 190 2.71 -33.00 -9.60
C TYR A 190 2.04 -33.93 -10.62
N HIS A 191 2.44 -33.77 -11.89
CA HIS A 191 2.14 -34.72 -12.95
C HIS A 191 3.11 -35.90 -12.96
#